data_AF-A0A836SQA9-F1
#
_entry.id   AF-A0A836SQA9-F1
#
_cell.length_a   1.000
_cell.length_b   1.000
_cell.length_c   1.000
_cell.angle_alpha   90.00
_cell.angle_beta   90.00
_cell.angle_gamma   90.00
#
_symmetry.space_group_name_H-M   'P 1'
#
loop_
_entity.id
_entity.type
_entity.pdbx_description
1 polymer ?
#
loop_
_entity_poly.entity_id
_entity_poly.type
_entity_poly.pdbx_seq_one_letter_code
_entity_poly.pdbx_strand_id
1 'polypeptide(L)'
;YAINKIGGVRRNINDDDLPQIEKVLNIVEEKTTLFTKAILDDPVLKARLENVGILTREQAIAYSVVGPTARGSGVAIDVRKDDPYAAYDLVPWDIIVFDEGDILAKAKVRLLECFESIRIIRGCIKKMKKGEIQVPVDEIPRGEGIGHHEAPRGEVFHYVRSDGGKSPARHKIRAPSYNNIPSNEIAVLDYSIADAALVLAAVDPCYCCTERTTIVQDGKVIGYGKDLLNKSWEKTAKLKEKYKR
;
A
#
# COMPACT_ATOMS: atom_id res chain seq x y z
N TYR A 1 -2.44 17.79 -6.88
CA TYR A 1 -2.10 16.52 -7.58
C TYR A 1 -0.82 16.68 -8.37
N ALA A 2 -0.10 15.59 -8.66
CA ALA A 2 1.14 15.56 -9.45
C ALA A 2 2.34 16.32 -8.84
N ILE A 3 2.48 16.37 -7.51
CA ILE A 3 3.62 17.02 -6.83
C ILE A 3 4.93 16.31 -7.14
N ASN A 4 4.94 14.97 -7.08
CA ASN A 4 6.11 14.17 -7.38
C ASN A 4 6.35 14.08 -8.89
N LYS A 5 7.61 14.19 -9.30
CA LYS A 5 8.07 13.98 -10.68
C LYS A 5 9.38 13.19 -10.66
N ILE A 6 9.76 12.65 -11.81
CA ILE A 6 11.11 12.12 -11.99
C ILE A 6 12.09 13.28 -11.74
N GLY A 7 13.07 13.04 -10.87
CA GLY A 7 14.05 14.04 -10.45
C GLY A 7 13.66 14.93 -9.27
N GLY A 8 12.49 14.77 -8.63
CA GLY A 8 12.15 15.50 -7.39
C GLY A 8 10.69 15.92 -7.29
N VAL A 9 10.43 17.15 -6.82
CA VAL A 9 9.07 17.68 -6.64
C VAL A 9 8.85 18.99 -7.40
N ARG A 10 7.59 19.26 -7.78
CA ARG A 10 7.22 20.44 -8.58
C ARG A 10 7.08 21.73 -7.80
N ARG A 11 6.84 21.64 -6.49
CA ARG A 11 6.56 22.79 -5.62
C ARG A 11 7.35 22.63 -4.33
N ASN A 12 7.93 23.73 -3.86
CA ASN A 12 8.57 23.78 -2.57
C ASN A 12 7.54 24.00 -1.46
N ILE A 13 7.94 23.70 -0.22
CA ILE A 13 7.26 24.15 1.00
C ILE A 13 8.02 25.38 1.50
N ASN A 14 7.32 26.49 1.71
CA ASN A 14 7.90 27.72 2.23
C ASN A 14 7.85 27.73 3.76
N ASP A 15 8.68 28.56 4.41
CA ASP A 15 8.69 28.64 5.88
C ASP A 15 7.36 29.15 6.45
N ASP A 16 6.66 30.01 5.70
CA ASP A 16 5.34 30.52 6.05
C ASP A 16 4.24 29.44 6.04
N ASP A 17 4.47 28.31 5.36
CA ASP A 17 3.54 27.18 5.33
C ASP A 17 3.63 26.36 6.63
N LEU A 18 4.79 26.36 7.31
CA LEU A 18 5.07 25.47 8.45
C LEU A 18 4.13 25.70 9.65
N PRO A 19 3.84 26.94 10.08
CA PRO A 19 2.88 27.18 11.16
C PRO A 19 1.48 26.65 10.84
N GLN A 20 1.06 26.76 9.57
CA GLN A 20 -0.24 26.26 9.14
C GLN A 20 -0.27 24.73 9.09
N ILE A 21 0.82 24.09 8.65
CA ILE A 21 0.95 22.63 8.68
C ILE A 21 0.87 22.15 10.13
N GLU A 22 1.61 22.75 11.06
CA GLU A 22 1.58 22.35 12.47
C GLU A 22 0.19 22.53 13.09
N LYS A 23 -0.50 23.65 12.78
CA LYS A 23 -1.88 23.87 13.19
C LYS A 23 -2.82 22.77 12.70
N VAL A 24 -2.69 22.34 11.44
CA VAL A 24 -3.49 21.25 10.89
C VAL A 24 -3.14 19.91 11.54
N LEU A 25 -1.86 19.63 11.77
CA LEU A 25 -1.43 18.41 12.46
C LEU A 25 -2.03 18.31 13.86
N ASN A 26 -2.06 19.40 14.63
CA ASN A 26 -2.67 19.43 15.95
C ASN A 26 -4.17 19.10 15.89
N ILE A 27 -4.90 19.65 14.91
CA ILE A 27 -6.32 19.35 14.72
C ILE A 27 -6.51 17.88 14.34
N VAL A 28 -5.71 17.38 13.40
CA VAL A 28 -5.79 15.98 12.95
C VAL A 28 -5.47 15.02 14.09
N GLU A 29 -4.45 15.30 14.90
CA GLU A 29 -4.07 14.49 16.06
C GLU A 29 -5.19 14.44 17.11
N GLU A 30 -5.77 15.59 17.46
CA GLU A 30 -6.90 15.67 18.40
C GLU A 30 -8.10 14.87 17.90
N LYS A 31 -8.50 15.07 16.64
CA LYS A 31 -9.66 14.36 16.05
C LYS A 31 -9.38 12.87 15.88
N THR A 32 -8.16 12.50 15.50
CA THR A 32 -7.76 11.09 15.40
C THR A 32 -7.77 10.43 16.78
N THR A 33 -7.34 11.12 17.83
CA THR A 33 -7.40 10.62 19.22
C THR A 33 -8.84 10.35 19.64
N LEU A 34 -9.74 11.33 19.43
CA LEU A 34 -11.16 11.18 19.76
C LEU A 34 -11.79 10.00 18.98
N PHE A 35 -11.53 9.94 17.67
CA PHE A 35 -12.08 8.90 16.79
C PHE A 35 -11.56 7.51 17.12
N THR A 36 -10.24 7.38 17.36
CA THR A 36 -9.60 6.13 17.74
C THR A 36 -10.16 5.63 19.06
N LYS A 37 -10.28 6.50 20.07
CA LYS A 37 -10.86 6.14 21.36
C LYS A 37 -12.33 5.71 21.21
N ALA A 38 -13.13 6.48 20.48
CA ALA A 38 -14.54 6.15 20.26
C ALA A 38 -14.72 4.76 19.61
N ILE A 39 -13.90 4.43 18.60
CA ILE A 39 -13.96 3.12 17.95
C ILE A 39 -13.48 1.99 18.87
N LEU A 40 -12.35 2.20 19.55
CA LEU A 40 -11.73 1.18 20.38
C LEU A 40 -12.42 0.98 21.73
N ASP A 41 -13.29 1.89 22.16
CA ASP A 41 -14.09 1.75 23.39
C ASP A 41 -15.51 1.24 23.11
N ASP A 42 -15.98 1.28 21.86
CA ASP A 42 -17.34 0.89 21.49
C ASP A 42 -17.54 -0.65 21.58
N PRO A 43 -18.41 -1.15 22.48
CA PRO A 43 -18.63 -2.58 22.66
C PRO A 43 -19.34 -3.24 21.49
N VAL A 44 -20.16 -2.50 20.72
CA VAL A 44 -20.86 -3.01 19.54
C VAL A 44 -19.86 -3.22 18.40
N LEU A 45 -18.93 -2.29 18.21
CA LEU A 45 -17.85 -2.46 17.24
C LEU A 45 -16.93 -3.61 17.62
N LYS A 46 -16.52 -3.73 18.88
CA LYS A 46 -15.75 -4.91 19.34
C LYS A 46 -16.47 -6.21 19.03
N ALA A 47 -17.75 -6.32 19.40
CA ALA A 47 -18.54 -7.52 19.16
C ALA A 47 -18.69 -7.88 17.66
N ARG A 48 -18.55 -6.91 16.74
CA ARG A 48 -18.66 -7.14 15.28
C ARG A 48 -17.32 -7.35 14.57
N LEU A 49 -16.20 -6.97 15.18
CA LEU A 49 -14.89 -6.95 14.51
C LEU A 49 -13.88 -7.89 15.17
N GLU A 50 -14.01 -8.13 16.48
CA GLU A 50 -13.13 -9.01 17.24
C GLU A 50 -13.47 -10.48 16.94
N ASN A 51 -12.45 -11.30 16.72
CA ASN A 51 -12.58 -12.71 16.32
C ASN A 51 -13.37 -12.94 15.02
N VAL A 52 -13.52 -11.93 14.17
CA VAL A 52 -14.16 -12.02 12.84
C VAL A 52 -13.10 -11.87 11.77
N GLY A 53 -13.15 -12.68 10.71
CA GLY A 53 -12.25 -12.54 9.56
C GLY A 53 -10.79 -12.84 9.87
N ILE A 54 -10.54 -13.78 10.79
CA ILE A 54 -9.20 -14.10 11.28
C ILE A 54 -8.33 -14.60 10.14
N LEU A 55 -7.18 -13.97 9.97
CA LEU A 55 -6.12 -14.42 9.09
C LEU A 55 -4.90 -14.76 9.96
N THR A 56 -4.56 -16.05 10.06
CA THR A 56 -3.36 -16.46 10.81
C THR A 56 -2.09 -15.93 10.14
N ARG A 57 -0.99 -15.87 10.89
CA ARG A 57 0.31 -15.46 10.37
C ARG A 57 0.75 -16.31 9.18
N GLU A 58 0.56 -17.62 9.26
CA GLU A 58 0.91 -18.58 8.21
C GLU A 58 0.07 -18.35 6.96
N GLN A 59 -1.23 -18.12 7.11
CA GLN A 59 -2.12 -17.79 6.00
C GLN A 59 -1.79 -16.44 5.38
N ALA A 60 -1.47 -15.43 6.19
CA ALA A 60 -1.06 -14.12 5.71
C ALA A 60 0.20 -14.22 4.82
N ILE A 61 1.19 -15.01 5.25
CA ILE A 61 2.40 -15.29 4.46
C ILE A 61 2.04 -16.07 3.19
N ALA A 62 1.22 -17.13 3.29
CA ALA A 62 0.85 -17.98 2.16
C ALA A 62 0.09 -17.20 1.07
N TYR A 63 -0.80 -16.28 1.46
CA TYR A 63 -1.53 -15.41 0.55
C TYR A 63 -0.73 -14.16 0.13
N SER A 64 0.47 -13.97 0.69
CA SER A 64 1.34 -12.81 0.40
C SER A 64 0.63 -11.47 0.60
N VAL A 65 -0.21 -11.38 1.64
CA VAL A 65 -0.88 -10.11 1.99
C VAL A 65 0.16 -9.09 2.46
N VAL A 66 -0.17 -7.81 2.31
CA VAL A 66 0.74 -6.70 2.58
C VAL A 66 0.08 -5.60 3.41
N GLY A 67 0.89 -4.70 3.96
CA GLY A 67 0.41 -3.52 4.65
C GLY A 67 -0.33 -3.83 5.96
N PRO A 68 -1.39 -3.06 6.28
CA PRO A 68 -2.16 -3.29 7.50
C PRO A 68 -2.79 -4.68 7.61
N THR A 69 -3.02 -5.37 6.48
CA THR A 69 -3.55 -6.75 6.49
C THR A 69 -2.50 -7.73 7.01
N ALA A 70 -1.25 -7.57 6.60
CA ALA A 70 -0.12 -8.37 7.07
C ALA A 70 0.21 -8.04 8.54
N ARG A 71 0.32 -6.75 8.86
CA ARG A 71 0.66 -6.26 10.19
C ARG A 71 -0.42 -6.55 11.24
N GLY A 72 -1.69 -6.62 10.84
CA GLY A 72 -2.77 -7.07 11.71
C GLY A 72 -2.74 -8.58 11.99
N SER A 73 -1.91 -9.35 11.29
CA SER A 73 -1.80 -10.82 11.35
C SER A 73 -0.41 -11.27 11.82
N GLY A 74 0.31 -10.43 12.58
CA GLY A 74 1.61 -10.74 13.17
C GLY A 74 2.80 -10.69 12.20
N VAL A 75 2.59 -10.19 10.98
CA VAL A 75 3.66 -10.08 9.96
C VAL A 75 4.17 -8.63 9.93
N ALA A 76 5.29 -8.40 10.62
CA ALA A 76 5.94 -7.10 10.77
C ALA A 76 6.72 -6.66 9.50
N ILE A 77 6.02 -6.55 8.36
CA ILE A 77 6.59 -6.08 7.09
C ILE A 77 6.19 -4.63 6.82
N ASP A 78 7.14 -3.83 6.35
CA ASP A 78 6.90 -2.47 5.88
C ASP A 78 8.09 -2.02 5.02
N VAL A 79 7.83 -1.72 3.74
CA VAL A 79 8.90 -1.34 2.79
C VAL A 79 9.71 -0.15 3.30
N ARG A 80 9.10 0.77 4.06
CA ARG A 80 9.79 1.96 4.58
C ARG A 80 10.87 1.62 5.63
N LYS A 81 10.83 0.43 6.24
CA LYS A 81 11.91 -0.10 7.11
C LYS A 81 12.76 -1.16 6.40
N ASP A 82 12.13 -2.04 5.63
CA ASP A 82 12.79 -3.21 5.03
C ASP A 82 13.71 -2.81 3.86
N ASP A 83 13.27 -1.86 3.03
CA ASP A 83 14.06 -1.24 1.96
C ASP A 83 13.79 0.28 1.92
N PRO A 84 14.34 1.05 2.88
CA PRO A 84 14.00 2.44 3.07
C PRO A 84 14.30 3.29 1.82
N TYR A 85 13.33 4.11 1.45
CA TYR A 85 13.44 5.06 0.33
C TYR A 85 13.20 6.49 0.82
N ALA A 86 13.59 7.46 0.00
CA ALA A 86 13.51 8.89 0.31
C ALA A 86 14.21 9.26 1.62
N ALA A 87 13.48 9.43 2.72
CA ALA A 87 14.03 9.83 4.02
C ALA A 87 13.38 9.10 5.21
N TYR A 88 12.71 7.96 4.97
CA TYR A 88 12.01 7.22 6.02
C TYR A 88 12.94 6.63 7.09
N ASP A 89 14.21 6.40 6.76
CA ASP A 89 15.29 5.98 7.65
C ASP A 89 15.86 7.14 8.50
N LEU A 90 15.61 8.39 8.10
CA LEU A 90 16.14 9.58 8.76
C LEU A 90 15.20 10.15 9.84
N VAL A 91 13.98 9.65 9.95
CA VAL A 91 12.96 10.15 10.90
C VAL A 91 12.48 9.04 11.84
N PRO A 92 12.13 9.36 13.10
CA PRO A 92 11.70 8.36 14.06
C PRO A 92 10.25 7.98 13.84
N TRP A 93 9.99 6.67 13.74
CA TRP A 93 8.66 6.08 13.68
C TRP A 93 8.77 4.56 13.90
N ASP A 94 7.67 3.93 14.29
CA ASP A 94 7.60 2.52 14.66
C ASP A 94 6.57 1.76 13.81
N ILE A 95 6.81 0.47 13.56
CA ILE A 95 5.84 -0.39 12.87
C ILE A 95 4.79 -0.85 13.89
N ILE A 96 3.51 -0.62 13.59
CA ILE A 96 2.39 -1.12 14.39
C ILE A 96 2.04 -2.54 13.94
N VAL A 97 2.07 -3.50 14.87
CA VAL A 97 1.79 -4.92 14.60
C VAL A 97 0.87 -5.48 15.68
N PHE A 98 -0.03 -6.37 15.28
CA PHE A 98 -0.97 -7.09 16.12
C PHE A 98 -0.97 -8.56 15.69
N ASP A 99 -1.18 -9.49 16.61
CA ASP A 99 -1.09 -10.94 16.35
C ASP A 99 -2.47 -11.58 16.16
N GLU A 100 -3.55 -10.86 16.45
CA GLU A 100 -4.91 -11.41 16.50
C GLU A 100 -5.45 -11.80 15.10
N GLY A 101 -5.00 -11.17 14.02
CA GLY A 101 -5.39 -11.52 12.64
C GLY A 101 -6.82 -11.13 12.24
N ASP A 102 -7.65 -10.70 13.19
CA ASP A 102 -9.04 -10.33 12.98
C ASP A 102 -9.22 -8.94 12.34
N ILE A 103 -10.47 -8.58 12.06
CA ILE A 103 -10.80 -7.29 11.48
C ILE A 103 -10.45 -6.14 12.42
N LEU A 104 -10.62 -6.32 13.73
CA LEU A 104 -10.30 -5.30 14.73
C LEU A 104 -8.80 -4.99 14.75
N ALA A 105 -7.92 -5.99 14.69
CA ALA A 105 -6.47 -5.82 14.58
C ALA A 105 -6.08 -5.02 13.33
N LYS A 106 -6.64 -5.39 12.17
CA LYS A 106 -6.44 -4.66 10.91
C LYS A 106 -6.92 -3.20 10.99
N ALA A 107 -7.97 -2.93 11.76
CA ALA A 107 -8.45 -1.56 12.02
C ALA A 107 -7.53 -0.81 13.00
N LYS A 108 -7.09 -1.45 14.10
CA LYS A 108 -6.14 -0.89 15.07
C LYS A 108 -4.84 -0.47 14.38
N VAL A 109 -4.27 -1.28 13.48
CA VAL A 109 -3.07 -0.90 12.70
C VAL A 109 -3.29 0.43 11.99
N ARG A 110 -4.38 0.58 11.24
CA ARG A 110 -4.66 1.80 10.47
C ARG A 110 -4.88 3.03 11.35
N LEU A 111 -5.61 2.86 12.46
CA LEU A 111 -5.85 3.94 13.42
C LEU A 111 -4.54 4.41 14.05
N LEU A 112 -3.69 3.47 14.46
CA LEU A 112 -2.43 3.79 15.12
C LEU A 112 -1.36 4.32 14.16
N GLU A 113 -1.35 3.86 12.90
CA GLU A 113 -0.48 4.38 11.84
C GLU A 113 -0.73 5.87 11.53
N CYS A 114 -1.91 6.41 11.84
CA CYS A 114 -2.16 7.85 11.74
C CYS A 114 -1.26 8.66 12.69
N PHE A 115 -1.02 8.18 13.92
CA PHE A 115 -0.13 8.84 14.87
C PHE A 115 1.33 8.74 14.43
N GLU A 116 1.75 7.58 13.91
CA GLU A 116 3.08 7.43 13.31
C GLU A 116 3.27 8.33 12.08
N SER A 117 2.22 8.52 11.28
CA SER A 117 2.23 9.46 10.15
C SER A 117 2.42 10.90 10.61
N ILE A 118 1.72 11.33 11.68
CA ILE A 118 1.92 12.66 12.29
C ILE A 118 3.35 12.81 12.81
N ARG A 119 3.87 11.78 13.49
CA ARG A 119 5.25 11.73 14.00
C ARG A 119 6.29 11.85 12.88
N ILE A 120 6.09 11.14 11.77
CA ILE A 120 6.92 11.24 10.57
C ILE A 120 6.91 12.68 10.03
N ILE A 121 5.73 13.29 9.87
CA ILE A 121 5.63 14.65 9.32
C ILE A 121 6.35 15.66 10.23
N ARG A 122 6.12 15.61 11.56
CA ARG A 122 6.82 16.48 12.51
C ARG A 122 8.33 16.24 12.50
N GLY A 123 8.76 14.97 12.38
CA GLY A 123 10.16 14.59 12.23
C GLY A 123 10.81 15.19 10.97
N CYS A 124 10.10 15.13 9.84
CA CYS A 124 10.52 15.72 8.57
C CYS A 124 10.63 17.24 8.68
N ILE A 125 9.63 17.93 9.25
CA ILE A 125 9.66 19.39 9.44
C ILE A 125 10.87 19.82 10.28
N LYS A 126 11.12 19.14 11.40
CA LYS A 126 12.23 19.46 12.30
C LYS A 126 13.61 19.27 11.65
N LYS A 127 13.74 18.30 10.75
CA LYS A 127 15.02 17.95 10.10
C LYS A 127 15.12 18.49 8.67
N MET A 128 14.16 19.30 8.21
CA MET A 128 14.08 19.77 6.84
C MET A 128 15.28 20.65 6.51
N LYS A 129 16.01 20.28 5.45
CA LYS A 129 17.13 21.08 4.95
C LYS A 129 16.66 21.96 3.79
N LYS A 130 17.19 23.17 3.71
CA LYS A 130 17.05 24.01 2.52
C LYS A 130 17.93 23.47 1.40
N GLY A 131 17.46 23.59 0.16
CA GLY A 131 18.19 23.12 -1.01
C GLY A 131 17.31 23.08 -2.25
N GLU A 132 17.90 22.60 -3.34
CA GLU A 132 17.17 22.34 -4.57
C GLU A 132 16.17 21.20 -4.39
N ILE A 133 14.99 21.36 -4.97
CA ILE A 133 13.89 20.39 -4.85
C ILE A 133 13.77 19.46 -6.06
N GLN A 134 14.55 19.71 -7.10
CA GLN A 134 14.54 18.94 -8.33
C GLN A 134 15.91 18.95 -9.02
N VAL A 135 16.22 17.84 -9.67
CA VAL A 135 17.32 17.71 -10.62
C VAL A 135 16.77 17.55 -12.04
N PRO A 136 17.45 18.07 -13.07
CA PRO A 136 17.07 17.83 -14.46
C PRO A 136 17.26 16.34 -14.79
N VAL A 137 16.31 15.79 -15.53
CA VAL A 137 16.37 14.42 -16.06
C VAL A 137 15.98 14.49 -17.53
N ASP A 138 17.00 14.51 -18.39
CA ASP A 138 16.83 14.75 -19.83
C ASP A 138 16.55 13.45 -20.60
N GLU A 139 17.20 12.35 -20.21
CA GLU A 139 17.11 11.07 -20.89
C GLU A 139 16.85 9.93 -19.92
N ILE A 140 15.97 9.01 -20.31
CA ILE A 140 15.74 7.75 -19.58
C ILE A 140 16.50 6.65 -20.32
N PRO A 141 17.53 6.04 -19.72
CA PRO A 141 18.33 5.03 -20.40
C PRO A 141 17.49 3.80 -20.74
N ARG A 142 17.93 3.05 -21.76
CA ARG A 142 17.39 1.72 -22.04
C ARG A 142 17.71 0.78 -20.90
N GLY A 143 16.71 0.07 -20.39
CA GLY A 143 16.89 -0.83 -19.27
C GLY A 143 15.59 -1.23 -18.59
N GLU A 144 15.74 -1.92 -17.48
CA GLU A 144 14.64 -2.37 -16.63
C GLU A 144 14.91 -1.91 -15.20
N GLY A 145 13.84 -1.51 -14.50
CA GLY A 145 13.91 -1.04 -13.12
C GLY A 145 12.69 -1.49 -12.34
N ILE A 146 12.89 -1.67 -11.04
CA ILE A 146 11.83 -1.93 -10.08
C ILE A 146 11.80 -0.79 -9.06
N GLY A 147 10.60 -0.48 -8.59
CA GLY A 147 10.41 0.43 -7.46
C GLY A 147 9.24 -0.07 -6.64
N HIS A 148 9.45 -0.18 -5.34
CA HIS A 148 8.39 -0.52 -4.39
C HIS A 148 8.27 0.57 -3.32
N HIS A 149 7.03 0.81 -2.90
CA HIS A 149 6.70 1.81 -1.90
C HIS A 149 5.57 1.29 -1.02
N GLU A 150 5.55 1.72 0.24
CA GLU A 150 4.47 1.41 1.15
C GLU A 150 3.32 2.42 0.95
N ALA A 151 2.28 2.02 0.22
CA ALA A 151 1.03 2.77 0.21
C ALA A 151 0.22 2.49 1.50
N PRO A 152 -0.82 3.28 1.81
CA PRO A 152 -1.66 3.05 3.00
C PRO A 152 -2.32 1.65 3.05
N ARG A 153 -2.39 0.95 1.91
CA ARG A 153 -2.94 -0.40 1.79
C ARG A 153 -1.87 -1.50 1.83
N GLY A 154 -0.60 -1.13 1.82
CA GLY A 154 0.56 -2.01 1.77
C GLY A 154 1.51 -1.73 0.61
N GLU A 155 2.45 -2.65 0.40
CA GLU A 155 3.45 -2.57 -0.66
C GLU A 155 2.81 -2.47 -2.06
N VAL A 156 3.13 -1.39 -2.76
CA VAL A 156 2.90 -1.22 -4.20
C VAL A 156 4.21 -1.50 -4.90
N PHE A 157 4.20 -2.38 -5.90
CA PHE A 157 5.37 -2.71 -6.69
C PHE A 157 5.20 -2.26 -8.15
N HIS A 158 6.19 -1.55 -8.67
CA HIS A 158 6.26 -1.04 -10.03
C HIS A 158 7.46 -1.67 -10.74
N TYR A 159 7.20 -2.34 -11.85
CA TYR A 159 8.23 -2.74 -12.81
C TYR A 159 8.12 -1.88 -14.07
N VAL A 160 9.22 -1.28 -14.48
CA VAL A 160 9.30 -0.42 -15.67
C VAL A 160 10.42 -0.90 -16.57
N ARG A 161 10.16 -0.94 -17.88
CA ARG A 161 11.17 -1.14 -18.92
C ARG A 161 11.16 0.05 -19.86
N SER A 162 12.34 0.60 -20.09
CA SER A 162 12.60 1.66 -21.07
C SER A 162 13.39 1.08 -22.25
N ASP A 163 13.04 1.52 -23.46
CA ASP A 163 13.80 1.30 -24.69
C ASP A 163 14.69 2.50 -25.06
N GLY A 164 14.75 3.53 -24.19
CA GLY A 164 15.38 4.83 -24.47
C GLY A 164 14.40 5.89 -24.95
N GLY A 165 13.13 5.53 -25.19
CA GLY A 165 12.09 6.46 -25.62
C GLY A 165 11.53 7.34 -24.50
N LYS A 166 10.65 8.29 -24.88
CA LYS A 166 9.97 9.21 -23.95
C LYS A 166 8.81 8.57 -23.19
N SER A 167 8.56 7.28 -23.36
CA SER A 167 7.45 6.54 -22.75
C SER A 167 7.91 5.15 -22.37
N PRO A 168 7.38 4.56 -21.29
CA PRO A 168 7.79 3.24 -20.86
C PRO A 168 7.39 2.19 -21.89
N ALA A 169 8.37 1.47 -22.43
CA ALA A 169 8.15 0.32 -23.29
C ALA A 169 7.34 -0.79 -22.59
N ARG A 170 7.44 -0.87 -21.25
CA ARG A 170 6.53 -1.64 -20.41
C ARG A 170 6.40 -1.00 -19.03
N HIS A 171 5.20 -0.95 -18.50
CA HIS A 171 4.94 -0.65 -17.09
C HIS A 171 3.98 -1.70 -16.52
N LYS A 172 4.39 -2.40 -15.47
CA LYS A 172 3.57 -3.36 -14.71
C LYS A 172 3.48 -2.88 -13.28
N ILE A 173 2.26 -2.74 -12.79
CA ILE A 173 1.95 -2.38 -11.42
C ILE A 173 1.39 -3.61 -10.71
N ARG A 174 1.79 -3.82 -9.46
CA ARG A 174 1.14 -4.73 -8.51
C ARG A 174 0.68 -3.89 -7.33
N ALA A 175 -0.61 -3.56 -7.35
CA ALA A 175 -1.23 -2.82 -6.26
C ALA A 175 -1.46 -3.72 -5.04
N PRO A 176 -1.51 -3.18 -3.82
CA PRO A 176 -1.68 -3.94 -2.59
C PRO A 176 -2.98 -4.75 -2.58
N SER A 177 -4.08 -4.15 -3.06
CA SER A 177 -5.38 -4.79 -3.14
C SER A 177 -5.37 -6.07 -3.98
N TYR A 178 -4.47 -6.18 -4.97
CA TYR A 178 -4.34 -7.40 -5.77
C TYR A 178 -3.87 -8.60 -4.93
N ASN A 179 -3.04 -8.37 -3.91
CA ASN A 179 -2.57 -9.40 -2.99
C ASN A 179 -3.54 -9.59 -1.81
N ASN A 180 -4.15 -8.50 -1.32
CA ASN A 180 -4.96 -8.57 -0.11
C ASN A 180 -6.36 -9.16 -0.37
N ILE A 181 -7.02 -8.84 -1.49
CA ILE A 181 -8.40 -9.31 -1.77
C ILE A 181 -8.53 -10.84 -1.81
N PRO A 182 -7.62 -11.61 -2.44
CA PRO A 182 -7.70 -13.07 -2.43
C PRO A 182 -7.74 -13.69 -1.04
N SER A 183 -7.13 -13.07 -0.02
CA SER A 183 -7.18 -13.60 1.37
C SER A 183 -8.60 -13.65 1.95
N ASN A 184 -9.55 -12.90 1.39
CA ASN A 184 -10.95 -12.95 1.80
C ASN A 184 -11.59 -14.32 1.57
N GLU A 185 -11.08 -15.12 0.62
CA GLU A 185 -11.56 -16.48 0.34
C GLU A 185 -11.52 -17.36 1.59
N ILE A 186 -10.45 -17.24 2.37
CA ILE A 186 -10.27 -18.04 3.60
C ILE A 186 -10.76 -17.30 4.83
N ALA A 187 -10.65 -15.97 4.87
CA ALA A 187 -11.05 -15.19 6.03
C ALA A 187 -12.58 -15.13 6.22
N VAL A 188 -13.37 -15.35 5.17
CA VAL A 188 -14.84 -15.31 5.24
C VAL A 188 -15.48 -16.64 5.66
N LEU A 189 -14.71 -17.73 5.66
CA LEU A 189 -15.24 -19.06 5.96
C LEU A 189 -15.81 -19.11 7.38
N ASP A 190 -16.91 -19.85 7.54
CA ASP A 190 -17.59 -20.08 8.82
C ASP A 190 -18.20 -18.82 9.49
N TYR A 191 -18.29 -17.69 8.76
CA TYR A 191 -18.98 -16.48 9.21
C TYR A 191 -20.30 -16.21 8.48
N SER A 192 -21.08 -15.26 8.99
CA SER A 192 -22.35 -14.88 8.37
C SER A 192 -22.16 -14.04 7.10
N ILE A 193 -23.22 -13.96 6.27
CA ILE A 193 -23.24 -13.06 5.10
C ILE A 193 -23.01 -11.60 5.51
N ALA A 194 -23.48 -11.20 6.69
CA ALA A 194 -23.27 -9.84 7.20
C ALA A 194 -21.79 -9.54 7.49
N ASP A 195 -21.00 -10.56 7.82
CA ASP A 195 -19.57 -10.42 8.12
C ASP A 195 -18.71 -10.47 6.85
N ALA A 196 -19.20 -11.07 5.77
CA ALA A 196 -18.52 -11.05 4.48
C ALA A 196 -18.21 -9.62 3.99
N ALA A 197 -19.13 -8.69 4.22
CA ALA A 197 -18.92 -7.27 3.92
C ALA A 197 -17.82 -6.64 4.79
N LEU A 198 -17.73 -7.03 6.06
CA LEU A 198 -16.70 -6.55 6.99
C LEU A 198 -15.32 -7.11 6.63
N VAL A 199 -15.22 -8.41 6.34
CA VAL A 199 -14.00 -9.07 5.87
C VAL A 199 -13.46 -8.37 4.62
N LEU A 200 -14.34 -8.11 3.66
CA LEU A 200 -13.98 -7.40 2.44
C LEU A 200 -13.54 -5.96 2.71
N ALA A 201 -14.22 -5.22 3.58
CA ALA A 201 -13.84 -3.86 3.93
C ALA A 201 -12.51 -3.80 4.69
N ALA A 202 -12.19 -4.81 5.50
CA ALA A 202 -10.98 -4.86 6.33
C ALA A 202 -9.68 -4.86 5.51
N VAL A 203 -9.72 -5.32 4.25
CA VAL A 203 -8.57 -5.28 3.34
C VAL A 203 -8.47 -3.97 2.53
N ASP A 204 -9.40 -3.03 2.72
CA ASP A 204 -9.51 -1.74 2.00
C ASP A 204 -9.37 -1.90 0.47
N PRO A 205 -10.37 -2.54 -0.18
CA PRO A 205 -10.28 -2.94 -1.57
C PRO A 205 -10.38 -1.72 -2.49
N CYS A 206 -9.41 -1.61 -3.39
CA CYS A 206 -9.45 -0.70 -4.53
C CYS A 206 -9.79 -1.47 -5.80
N TYR A 207 -11.04 -1.45 -6.24
CA TYR A 207 -11.42 -2.19 -7.45
C TYR A 207 -10.74 -1.64 -8.70
N CYS A 208 -10.54 -0.33 -8.80
CA CYS A 208 -9.78 0.28 -9.90
C CYS A 208 -8.34 -0.24 -9.98
N CYS A 209 -7.77 -0.64 -8.84
CA CYS A 209 -6.43 -1.22 -8.78
C CYS A 209 -6.40 -2.70 -9.24
N THR A 210 -7.57 -3.32 -9.37
CA THR A 210 -7.76 -4.70 -9.85
C THR A 210 -8.37 -4.78 -11.26
N GLU A 211 -8.73 -3.63 -11.85
CA GLU A 211 -9.31 -3.55 -13.17
C GLU A 211 -8.38 -4.14 -14.23
N ARG A 212 -9.00 -4.83 -15.20
CA ARG A 212 -8.31 -5.53 -16.27
C ARG A 212 -8.78 -4.98 -17.60
N THR A 213 -7.84 -4.66 -18.47
CA THR A 213 -8.11 -4.15 -19.81
C THR A 213 -8.67 -5.26 -20.70
N THR A 214 -9.70 -4.93 -21.46
CA THR A 214 -10.18 -5.74 -22.59
C THR A 214 -9.72 -5.06 -23.87
N ILE A 215 -9.07 -5.81 -24.76
CA ILE A 215 -8.66 -5.32 -26.08
C ILE A 215 -9.72 -5.73 -27.08
N VAL A 216 -10.34 -4.74 -27.73
CA VAL A 216 -11.32 -4.94 -28.79
C VAL A 216 -10.73 -4.41 -30.09
N GLN A 217 -10.65 -5.25 -31.12
CA GLN A 217 -10.22 -4.89 -32.47
C GLN A 217 -11.29 -5.37 -33.46
N ASP A 218 -11.76 -4.49 -34.33
CA ASP A 218 -12.79 -4.77 -35.35
C ASP A 218 -14.06 -5.40 -34.76
N GLY A 219 -14.49 -4.92 -33.60
CA GLY A 219 -15.66 -5.44 -32.86
C GLY A 219 -15.45 -6.81 -32.20
N LYS A 220 -14.25 -7.40 -32.33
CA LYS A 220 -13.89 -8.67 -31.68
C LYS A 220 -13.02 -8.42 -30.46
N VAL A 221 -13.35 -9.07 -29.35
CA VAL A 221 -12.48 -9.11 -28.18
C VAL A 221 -11.28 -9.99 -28.53
N ILE A 222 -10.10 -9.38 -28.70
CA ILE A 222 -8.85 -10.08 -29.05
C ILE A 222 -7.91 -10.27 -27.84
N GLY A 223 -8.29 -9.74 -26.69
CA GLY A 223 -7.60 -9.98 -25.44
C GLY A 223 -8.54 -9.71 -24.27
N TYR A 224 -8.91 -10.76 -23.55
CA TYR A 224 -9.70 -10.65 -22.33
C TYR A 224 -8.88 -11.09 -21.11
N GLY A 225 -9.29 -10.64 -19.92
CA GLY A 225 -8.52 -10.80 -18.68
C GLY A 225 -7.93 -12.20 -18.44
N LYS A 226 -8.64 -13.27 -18.80
CA LYS A 226 -8.14 -14.66 -18.63
C LYS A 226 -6.98 -15.00 -19.56
N ASP A 227 -7.00 -14.55 -20.82
CA ASP A 227 -5.91 -14.78 -21.77
C ASP A 227 -4.64 -14.04 -21.36
N LEU A 228 -4.79 -12.82 -20.86
CA LEU A 228 -3.68 -12.04 -20.32
C LEU A 228 -3.10 -12.66 -19.05
N LEU A 229 -3.94 -13.21 -18.17
CA LEU A 229 -3.51 -13.96 -16.98
C LEU A 229 -2.77 -15.24 -17.36
N ASN A 230 -3.31 -16.04 -18.28
CA ASN A 230 -2.67 -17.26 -18.76
C ASN A 230 -1.28 -16.95 -19.34
N LYS A 231 -1.18 -15.95 -20.23
CA LYS A 231 0.12 -15.49 -20.76
C LYS A 231 1.08 -15.02 -19.66
N SER A 232 0.56 -14.34 -18.62
CA SER A 232 1.36 -13.92 -17.48
C SER A 232 1.87 -15.12 -16.67
N TRP A 233 1.02 -16.11 -16.40
CA TRP A 233 1.38 -17.32 -15.67
C TRP A 233 2.36 -18.19 -16.45
N GLU A 234 2.15 -18.37 -17.75
CA GLU A 234 3.09 -19.06 -18.64
C GLU A 234 4.46 -18.37 -18.64
N LYS A 235 4.49 -17.04 -18.70
CA LYS A 235 5.75 -16.28 -18.60
C LYS A 235 6.42 -16.49 -17.24
N THR A 236 5.66 -16.42 -16.14
CA THR A 236 6.19 -16.67 -14.80
C THR A 236 6.73 -18.10 -14.67
N ALA A 237 6.04 -19.10 -15.23
CA ALA A 237 6.52 -20.49 -15.25
C ALA A 237 7.84 -20.62 -16.01
N LYS A 238 7.95 -20.02 -17.20
CA LYS A 238 9.21 -19.97 -17.98
C LYS A 238 10.34 -19.27 -17.22
N LEU A 239 10.04 -18.16 -16.54
CA LEU A 239 11.02 -17.45 -15.72
C LEU A 239 11.47 -18.30 -14.52
N LYS A 240 10.54 -18.95 -13.81
CA LYS A 240 10.85 -19.87 -12.72
C LYS A 240 11.78 -20.99 -13.19
N GLU A 241 11.52 -21.58 -14.35
CA GLU A 241 12.39 -22.60 -14.93
C GLU A 241 13.78 -22.05 -15.27
N LYS A 242 13.84 -20.86 -15.89
CA LYS A 242 15.10 -20.20 -16.26
C LYS A 242 15.96 -19.79 -15.05
N TYR A 243 15.34 -19.37 -13.95
CA TYR A 243 16.02 -18.82 -12.77
C TYR A 243 16.00 -19.77 -11.55
N LYS A 244 15.64 -21.05 -11.73
CA LYS A 244 15.87 -22.08 -10.72
C LYS A 244 17.38 -22.13 -10.43
N ARG A 245 17.78 -21.57 -9.30
CA ARG A 245 19.02 -21.91 -8.59
C ARG A 245 18.73 -23.09 -7.68
#